data_AF-A0A534ITQ3-F1
#
_entry.id   AF-A0A534ITQ3-F1
#
_cell.length_a   1.000
_cell.length_b   1.000
_cell.length_c   1.000
_cell.angle_alpha   90.00
_cell.angle_beta   90.00
_cell.angle_gamma   90.00
#
_symmetry.space_group_name_H-M   'P 1'
#
loop_
_entity.id
_entity.type
_entity.pdbx_description
1 polymer ?
#
loop_
_entity_poly.entity_id
_entity_poly.type
_entity_poly.pdbx_seq_one_letter_code
_entity_poly.pdbx_strand_id
1 'polypeptide(L)'
;MKTFRDGLELSRETAAQSSPKISLSNLGNVIFELEGMEARVRHAEQGYSGFSPAIRIEEDELDRLYEFDFAMIQGLENASGDLTALQGAVDANDRAAFDGAVRKLRADLKTFDDAFKQRIAVISGTAVS
;
A
#
# COMPACT_ATOMS: atom_id res chain seq x y z
N MET A 1 1.77 -7.73 -6.05
CA MET A 1 1.56 -7.93 -4.60
C MET A 1 2.33 -9.12 -4.04
N LYS A 2 2.10 -10.37 -4.51
CA LYS A 2 2.85 -11.54 -3.99
C LYS A 2 4.38 -11.34 -4.02
N THR A 3 4.95 -10.95 -5.16
CA THR A 3 6.39 -10.67 -5.31
C THR A 3 6.89 -9.56 -4.38
N PHE A 4 6.04 -8.58 -4.06
CA PHE A 4 6.37 -7.47 -3.16
C PHE A 4 6.48 -7.96 -1.70
N ARG A 5 5.50 -8.76 -1.25
CA ARG A 5 5.53 -9.41 0.06
C ARG A 5 6.72 -10.37 0.18
N ASP A 6 6.95 -11.19 -0.84
CA ASP A 6 8.09 -12.10 -0.88
C ASP A 6 9.41 -11.34 -0.70
N GLY A 7 9.53 -10.12 -1.25
CA GLY A 7 10.69 -9.24 -1.06
C GLY A 7 10.85 -8.70 0.37
N LEU A 8 9.74 -8.38 1.06
CA LEU A 8 9.77 -7.97 2.47
C LEU A 8 10.12 -9.13 3.40
N GLU A 9 9.58 -10.32 3.15
CA GLU A 9 9.90 -11.53 3.91
C GLU A 9 11.37 -11.91 3.73
N LEU A 10 11.88 -11.86 2.50
CA LEU A 10 13.30 -12.05 2.24
C LEU A 10 14.16 -11.04 3.02
N SER A 11 13.77 -9.77 3.03
CA SER A 11 14.47 -8.73 3.81
C SER A 11 14.47 -9.05 5.30
N ARG A 12 13.38 -9.62 5.82
CA ARG A 12 13.23 -10.02 7.22
C ARG A 12 14.09 -11.22 7.57
N GLU A 13 14.18 -12.20 6.67
CA GLU A 13 15.08 -13.35 6.80
C GLU A 13 16.55 -12.90 6.79
N THR A 14 16.95 -12.08 5.82
CA THR A 14 18.32 -11.52 5.74
C THR A 14 18.65 -10.73 7.01
N ALA A 15 17.73 -9.89 7.48
CA ALA A 15 17.93 -9.11 8.69
C ALA A 15 18.16 -10.01 9.92
N ALA A 16 17.40 -11.11 10.04
CA ALA A 16 17.52 -12.05 11.15
C ALA A 16 18.85 -12.81 11.12
N GLN A 17 19.40 -13.07 9.94
CA GLN A 17 20.63 -13.84 9.76
C GLN A 17 21.90 -12.99 9.90
N SER A 18 21.91 -11.77 9.36
CA SER A 18 23.16 -11.02 9.13
C SER A 18 23.11 -9.53 9.47
N SER A 19 21.95 -8.96 9.81
CA SER A 19 21.80 -7.50 9.98
C SER A 19 21.26 -7.12 11.37
N PRO A 20 22.07 -7.25 12.43
CA PRO A 20 21.61 -7.10 13.82
C PRO A 20 21.11 -5.70 14.19
N LYS A 21 21.36 -4.67 13.37
CA LYS A 21 20.84 -3.31 13.63
C LYS A 21 19.42 -3.12 13.10
N ILE A 22 18.97 -3.99 12.20
CA ILE A 22 17.66 -3.90 11.54
C ILE A 22 16.55 -4.42 12.46
N SER A 23 15.41 -3.73 12.47
CA SER A 23 14.26 -4.12 13.29
C SER A 23 13.39 -5.14 12.55
N LEU A 24 13.38 -6.38 13.05
CA LEU A 24 12.48 -7.43 12.58
C LEU A 24 10.99 -7.10 12.84
N SER A 25 10.71 -6.36 13.91
CA SER A 25 9.35 -5.91 14.23
C SER A 25 8.86 -4.88 13.23
N ASN A 26 9.70 -3.95 12.78
CA ASN A 26 9.32 -2.97 11.78
C ASN A 26 8.99 -3.65 10.43
N LEU A 27 9.78 -4.64 10.01
CA LEU A 27 9.47 -5.45 8.83
C LEU A 27 8.16 -6.22 8.99
N GLY A 28 7.97 -6.88 10.14
CA GLY A 28 6.72 -7.59 10.43
C GLY A 28 5.49 -6.68 10.41
N ASN A 29 5.60 -5.45 10.94
CA ASN A 29 4.51 -4.48 10.94
C ASN A 29 4.16 -4.04 9.50
N VAL A 30 5.16 -3.78 8.65
CA VAL A 30 4.92 -3.41 7.24
C VAL A 30 4.26 -4.56 6.48
N ILE A 31 4.72 -5.80 6.70
CA ILE A 31 4.09 -7.00 6.10
C ILE A 31 2.62 -7.10 6.52
N PHE A 32 2.33 -6.95 7.81
CA PHE A 32 0.96 -6.98 8.32
C PHE A 32 0.08 -5.87 7.72
N GLU A 33 0.61 -4.66 7.58
CA GLU A 33 -0.10 -3.53 6.96
C GLU A 33 -0.41 -3.80 5.48
N LEU A 34 0.54 -4.36 4.74
CA LEU A 34 0.37 -4.78 3.36
C LEU A 34 -0.72 -5.86 3.23
N GLU A 35 -0.70 -6.86 4.10
CA GLU A 35 -1.72 -7.92 4.15
C GLU A 35 -3.11 -7.35 4.42
N GLY A 36 -3.23 -6.43 5.36
CA GLY A 36 -4.48 -5.74 5.64
C GLY A 36 -4.99 -4.94 4.45
N MET A 37 -4.10 -4.25 3.73
CA MET A 37 -4.43 -3.52 2.49
C MET A 37 -4.90 -4.47 1.39
N GLU A 38 -4.18 -5.57 1.15
CA GLU A 38 -4.59 -6.59 0.17
C GLU A 38 -5.94 -7.21 0.50
N ALA A 39 -6.19 -7.51 1.77
CA ALA A 39 -7.48 -8.04 2.22
C ALA A 39 -8.61 -7.05 1.94
N ARG A 40 -8.41 -5.74 2.24
CA ARG A 40 -9.41 -4.71 1.94
C ARG A 40 -9.72 -4.63 0.45
N VAL A 41 -8.70 -4.64 -0.41
CA VAL A 41 -8.89 -4.62 -1.87
C VAL A 41 -9.66 -5.86 -2.34
N ARG A 42 -9.25 -7.05 -1.88
CA ARG A 42 -9.89 -8.33 -2.26
C ARG A 42 -11.34 -8.42 -1.81
N HIS A 43 -11.66 -7.92 -0.62
CA HIS A 43 -13.01 -8.02 -0.06
C HIS A 43 -13.95 -6.88 -0.47
N ALA A 44 -13.43 -5.81 -1.10
CA ALA A 44 -14.26 -4.73 -1.60
C ALA A 44 -15.33 -5.22 -2.59
N GLU A 45 -14.99 -6.17 -3.48
CA GLU A 45 -15.91 -6.80 -4.45
C GLU A 45 -17.18 -7.38 -3.82
N GLN A 46 -17.09 -7.95 -2.61
CA GLN A 46 -18.23 -8.54 -1.93
C GLN A 46 -19.16 -7.50 -1.26
N GLY A 47 -18.66 -6.29 -1.03
CA GLY A 47 -19.44 -5.16 -0.49
C GLY A 47 -20.15 -4.33 -1.57
N TYR A 48 -19.82 -4.52 -2.85
CA TYR A 48 -20.38 -3.76 -3.99
C TYR A 48 -21.79 -4.18 -4.42
N SER A 49 -22.48 -5.07 -3.70
CA SER A 49 -23.86 -5.47 -4.00
C SER A 49 -24.87 -4.31 -3.93
N GLY A 50 -24.44 -3.13 -3.47
CA GLY A 50 -25.24 -1.90 -3.35
C GLY A 50 -25.12 -0.93 -4.52
N PHE A 51 -24.48 -1.27 -5.64
CA PHE A 51 -24.59 -0.49 -6.88
C PHE A 51 -26.07 -0.45 -7.30
N SER A 52 -26.79 0.58 -6.86
CA SER A 52 -28.14 0.83 -7.33
C SER A 52 -28.04 1.18 -8.82
N PRO A 53 -28.79 0.51 -9.72
CA PRO A 53 -28.79 0.79 -11.15
C PRO A 53 -29.13 2.25 -11.53
N ALA A 54 -29.51 3.07 -10.56
CA ALA A 54 -29.88 4.47 -10.71
C ALA A 54 -28.73 5.48 -10.48
N ILE A 55 -27.52 5.06 -10.08
CA ILE A 55 -26.38 5.98 -9.91
C ILE A 55 -25.74 6.21 -11.27
N ARG A 56 -25.93 7.42 -11.79
CA ARG A 56 -25.28 7.93 -12.99
C ARG A 56 -24.04 8.68 -12.54
N ILE A 57 -22.86 8.15 -12.87
CA ILE A 57 -21.59 8.82 -12.60
C ILE A 57 -21.48 9.97 -13.61
N GLU A 58 -21.46 11.19 -13.12
CA GLU A 58 -21.30 12.39 -13.96
C GLU A 58 -19.81 12.62 -14.32
N GLU A 59 -19.52 13.47 -15.30
CA GLU A 59 -18.14 13.68 -15.80
C GLU A 59 -17.16 14.08 -14.67
N ASP A 60 -17.55 14.97 -13.77
CA ASP A 60 -16.73 15.38 -12.62
C ASP A 60 -16.44 14.22 -11.64
N GLU A 61 -17.38 13.27 -11.50
CA GLU A 61 -17.17 12.08 -10.67
C GLU A 61 -16.22 11.10 -11.35
N LEU A 62 -16.30 10.97 -12.67
CA LEU A 62 -15.39 10.16 -13.46
C LEU A 62 -13.95 10.68 -13.38
N ASP A 63 -13.77 12.00 -13.49
CA ASP A 63 -12.46 12.63 -13.35
C ASP A 63 -11.84 12.36 -11.97
N ARG A 64 -12.63 12.48 -10.89
CA ARG A 64 -12.20 12.11 -9.54
C ARG A 64 -11.79 10.64 -9.42
N LEU A 65 -12.51 9.73 -10.08
CA LEU A 65 -12.13 8.32 -10.09
C LEU A 65 -10.77 8.11 -10.76
N TYR A 66 -10.48 8.83 -11.85
CA TYR A 66 -9.16 8.78 -12.48
C TYR A 66 -8.04 9.34 -11.61
N GLU A 67 -8.30 10.41 -10.84
CA GLU A 67 -7.34 10.92 -9.86
C GLU A 67 -7.00 9.88 -8.79
N PHE A 68 -8.02 9.17 -8.28
CA PHE A 68 -7.79 8.10 -7.31
C PHE A 68 -7.06 6.91 -7.92
N ASP A 69 -7.42 6.50 -9.15
CA ASP A 69 -6.72 5.44 -9.87
C ASP A 69 -5.24 5.80 -10.10
N PHE A 70 -4.95 7.05 -10.48
CA PHE A 70 -3.60 7.56 -10.62
C PHE A 70 -2.83 7.55 -9.28
N ALA A 71 -3.44 8.02 -8.20
CA ALA A 71 -2.82 8.03 -6.88
C ALA A 71 -2.52 6.60 -6.37
N MET A 72 -3.39 5.63 -6.65
CA MET A 72 -3.13 4.22 -6.36
C MET A 72 -1.92 3.69 -7.15
N ILE A 73 -1.86 3.93 -8.45
CA ILE A 73 -0.73 3.48 -9.29
C ILE A 73 0.58 4.11 -8.80
N GLN A 74 0.59 5.42 -8.56
CA GLN A 74 1.76 6.14 -8.06
C GLN A 74 2.21 5.62 -6.68
N GLY A 75 1.27 5.33 -5.78
CA GLY A 75 1.59 4.73 -4.48
C GLY A 75 2.28 3.36 -4.61
N LEU A 76 1.84 2.52 -5.55
CA LEU A 76 2.46 1.21 -5.80
C LEU A 76 3.85 1.32 -6.46
N GLU A 77 4.03 2.26 -7.39
CA GLU A 77 5.32 2.53 -8.01
C GLU A 77 6.34 3.01 -6.98
N ASN A 78 5.97 3.99 -6.16
CA ASN A 78 6.82 4.50 -5.09
C ASN A 78 7.15 3.42 -4.06
N ALA A 79 6.16 2.63 -3.64
CA ALA A 79 6.36 1.52 -2.71
C ALA A 79 7.39 0.50 -3.25
N SER A 80 7.41 0.25 -4.56
CA SER A 80 8.40 -0.64 -5.21
C SER A 80 9.81 -0.08 -5.13
N GLY A 81 9.98 1.22 -5.33
CA GLY A 81 11.25 1.92 -5.12
C GLY A 81 11.69 1.86 -3.66
N ASP A 82 10.77 2.09 -2.72
CA ASP A 82 11.06 2.06 -1.29
C ASP A 82 11.41 0.65 -0.77
N LEU A 83 10.81 -0.41 -1.33
CA LEU A 83 11.22 -1.79 -1.06
C LEU A 83 12.67 -2.04 -1.49
N THR A 84 13.05 -1.53 -2.66
CA THR A 84 14.43 -1.64 -3.15
C THR A 84 15.41 -0.91 -2.23
N ALA A 85 15.05 0.31 -1.79
CA ALA A 85 15.85 1.07 -0.82
C ALA A 85 15.94 0.38 0.55
N LEU A 86 14.83 -0.22 1.00
CA LEU A 86 14.77 -1.00 2.23
C LEU A 86 15.71 -2.21 2.16
N GLN A 87 15.67 -2.97 1.05
CA GLN A 87 16.52 -4.13 0.83
C GLN A 87 18.01 -3.75 0.87
N GLY A 88 18.39 -2.69 0.16
CA GLY A 88 19.76 -2.17 0.19
C GLY A 88 20.20 -1.74 1.59
N ALA A 89 19.31 -1.15 2.38
CA ALA A 89 19.61 -0.77 3.76
C ALA A 89 19.76 -1.99 4.70
N VAL A 90 18.98 -3.06 4.48
CA VAL A 90 19.15 -4.33 5.18
C VAL A 90 20.51 -4.92 4.85
N ASP A 91 20.85 -5.06 3.56
CA ASP A 91 22.12 -5.64 3.11
C ASP A 91 23.34 -4.86 3.64
N ALA A 92 23.23 -3.53 3.72
CA ALA A 92 24.25 -2.66 4.29
C ALA A 92 24.28 -2.65 5.83
N ASN A 93 23.31 -3.30 6.49
CA ASN A 93 23.06 -3.22 7.93
C ASN A 93 23.00 -1.74 8.41
N ASP A 94 22.41 -0.87 7.58
CA ASP A 94 22.26 0.57 7.83
C ASP A 94 20.88 0.86 8.42
N ARG A 95 20.88 1.10 9.74
CA ARG A 95 19.64 1.38 10.47
C ARG A 95 18.97 2.68 10.06
N ALA A 96 19.73 3.74 9.80
CA ALA A 96 19.15 5.04 9.51
C ALA A 96 18.48 5.04 8.14
N ALA A 97 19.15 4.46 7.15
CA ALA A 97 18.58 4.25 5.82
C ALA A 97 17.35 3.35 5.87
N PHE A 98 17.41 2.25 6.64
CA PHE A 98 16.29 1.32 6.81
C PHE A 98 15.06 2.00 7.42
N ASP A 99 15.23 2.75 8.52
CA ASP A 99 14.11 3.45 9.15
C ASP A 99 13.52 4.52 8.22
N GLY A 100 14.36 5.17 7.40
CA GLY A 100 13.92 6.07 6.34
C GLY A 100 13.04 5.38 5.30
N ALA A 101 13.53 4.27 4.74
CA ALA A 101 12.81 3.49 3.74
C ALA A 101 11.49 2.91 4.29
N VAL A 102 11.47 2.41 5.53
CA VAL A 102 10.24 1.93 6.19
C VAL A 102 9.20 3.04 6.34
N ARG A 103 9.60 4.24 6.79
CA ARG A 103 8.65 5.36 6.93
C ARG A 103 8.03 5.73 5.59
N LYS A 104 8.85 5.75 4.55
CA LYS A 104 8.45 6.15 3.20
C LYS A 104 7.52 5.11 2.57
N LEU A 105 7.88 3.83 2.69
CA LEU A 105 7.04 2.71 2.27
C LEU A 105 5.66 2.73 2.94
N ARG A 106 5.61 2.95 4.26
CA ARG A 106 4.34 3.06 4.99
C ARG A 106 3.50 4.25 4.52
N ALA A 107 4.13 5.37 4.18
CA ALA A 107 3.44 6.53 3.65
C ALA A 107 2.85 6.22 2.26
N ASP A 108 3.61 5.59 1.37
CA ASP A 108 3.15 5.25 0.02
C ASP A 108 2.05 4.16 0.03
N LEU A 109 2.14 3.17 0.92
CA LEU A 109 1.04 2.21 1.16
C LEU A 109 -0.22 2.90 1.71
N LYS A 110 -0.05 3.92 2.56
CA LYS A 110 -1.19 4.71 3.07
C LYS A 110 -1.83 5.54 1.95
N THR A 111 -1.03 6.15 1.07
CA THR A 111 -1.54 6.88 -0.11
C THR A 111 -2.41 5.99 -0.98
N PHE A 112 -1.95 4.77 -1.27
CA PHE A 112 -2.77 3.78 -1.98
C PHE A 112 -4.07 3.48 -1.25
N ASP A 113 -3.99 3.17 0.05
CA ASP A 113 -5.15 2.77 0.85
C ASP A 113 -6.19 3.89 0.98
N ASP A 114 -5.75 5.14 1.13
CA ASP A 114 -6.62 6.31 1.17
C ASP A 114 -7.31 6.54 -0.19
N ALA A 115 -6.57 6.50 -1.29
CA ALA A 115 -7.12 6.65 -2.64
C ALA A 115 -8.15 5.54 -2.94
N PHE A 116 -7.84 4.30 -2.56
CA PHE A 116 -8.76 3.17 -2.70
C PHE A 116 -10.07 3.40 -1.91
N LYS A 117 -9.99 3.87 -0.66
CA LYS A 117 -11.19 4.18 0.14
C LYS A 117 -12.03 5.31 -0.46
N GLN A 118 -11.38 6.36 -0.97
CA GLN A 118 -12.09 7.48 -1.60
C GLN A 118 -12.80 7.02 -2.88
N ARG A 119 -12.11 6.24 -3.70
CA ARG A 119 -12.70 5.60 -4.90
C ARG A 119 -13.92 4.76 -4.54
N ILE A 120 -13.83 3.92 -3.52
CA ILE A 120 -14.94 3.11 -3.01
C ILE A 120 -16.10 3.99 -2.60
N ALA A 121 -15.85 5.05 -1.83
CA ALA A 121 -16.88 5.94 -1.32
C ALA A 121 -17.64 6.67 -2.44
N VAL A 122 -16.94 7.13 -3.48
CA VAL A 122 -17.58 7.74 -4.66
C VAL A 122 -18.44 6.71 -5.39
N ILE A 123 -17.89 5.52 -5.63
CA ILE A 123 -18.61 4.47 -6.35
C ILE A 123 -19.85 3.97 -5.58
N SER A 124 -19.79 3.91 -4.24
CA SER A 124 -20.93 3.53 -3.40
C SER A 124 -21.89 4.68 -3.10
N GLY A 125 -21.62 5.90 -3.57
CA GLY A 125 -22.43 7.09 -3.27
C GLY A 125 -22.39 7.51 -1.79
N THR A 126 -21.36 7.10 -1.04
CA THR A 126 -21.16 7.43 0.38
C THR A 126 -20.08 8.48 0.59
N ALA A 127 -19.57 9.10 -0.48
CA ALA A 127 -18.67 10.24 -0.39
C ALA A 127 -19.41 11.42 0.25
N VAL A 128 -18.83 12.02 1.29
CA VAL A 128 -19.39 13.21 1.93
C VAL A 128 -18.88 14.44 1.17
N SER A 129 -19.82 15.32 0.80
CA SER A 129 -19.57 16.59 0.10
C SER A 129 -18.85 17.62 0.98
#